data_AF-A0A2T1DTG2-F1
#
_entry.id   AF-A0A2T1DTG2-F1
#
_cell.length_a   1.000
_cell.length_b   1.000
_cell.length_c   1.000
_cell.angle_alpha   90.00
_cell.angle_beta   90.00
_cell.angle_gamma   90.00
#
_symmetry.space_group_name_H-M   'P 1'
#
loop_
_entity.id
_entity.type
_entity.pdbx_description
1 polymer ?
#
loop_
_entity_poly.entity_id
_entity_poly.type
_entity_poly.pdbx_seq_one_letter_code
_entity_poly.pdbx_strand_id
1 'polypeptide(L)' 'MDSAGNTAEMRHRIDRYLEQLSPTRLQLAADFLAALAEKDSEDATQELLDIPGFIDSFEKGRQDLAEGRIADWRTIRSDV' A
#
# COMPACT_ATOMS: atom_id res chain seq x y z
N MET A 1 -16.08 8.40 26.84
CA MET A 1 -17.04 7.84 25.88
C MET A 1 -16.20 7.13 24.84
N ASP A 2 -16.24 5.80 24.86
CA ASP A 2 -15.18 4.95 24.30
C ASP A 2 -15.09 5.02 22.77
N SER A 3 -13.87 5.10 22.26
CA SER A 3 -13.56 5.18 20.82
C SER A 3 -14.11 3.99 20.01
N ALA A 4 -14.37 2.85 20.66
CA ALA A 4 -14.94 1.65 20.03
C ALA A 4 -16.43 1.80 19.65
N GLY A 5 -17.21 2.57 20.42
CA GLY A 5 -18.63 2.81 20.12
C GLY A 5 -18.80 3.63 18.84
N ASN A 6 -17.89 4.58 18.59
CA ASN A 6 -17.90 5.43 17.41
C ASN A 6 -17.58 4.63 16.13
N THR A 7 -16.63 3.68 16.18
CA THR A 7 -16.28 2.85 15.02
C THR A 7 -17.42 1.92 14.61
N ALA A 8 -18.10 1.29 15.57
CA ALA A 8 -19.23 0.41 15.28
C ALA A 8 -20.41 1.18 14.67
N GLU A 9 -20.71 2.37 15.19
CA GLU A 9 -21.75 3.25 14.64
C GLU A 9 -21.40 3.72 13.22
N MET A 10 -20.12 4.05 12.97
CA MET A 10 -19.65 4.46 11.66
C MET A 10 -19.76 3.34 10.61
N ARG A 11 -19.39 2.10 10.97
CA ARG A 11 -19.55 0.93 10.09
C ARG A 11 -21.02 0.71 9.73
N HIS A 12 -21.89 0.72 10.74
CA HIS A 12 -23.32 0.52 10.49
C HIS A 12 -23.92 1.61 9.60
N ARG A 13 -23.45 2.86 9.75
CA ARG A 13 -23.87 3.96 8.87
C ARG A 13 -23.42 3.75 7.43
N ILE A 14 -22.20 3.26 7.21
CA ILE A 14 -21.66 2.94 5.88
C ILE A 14 -22.48 1.82 5.24
N ASP A 15 -22.74 0.72 5.96
CA ASP A 15 -23.51 -0.42 5.45
C ASP A 15 -24.89 0.01 4.95
N ARG A 16 -25.61 0.84 5.73
CA ARG A 16 -26.91 1.37 5.31
C ARG A 16 -26.85 2.21 4.04
N TYR A 17 -25.75 2.93 3.79
CA TYR A 17 -25.60 3.67 2.53
C TYR A 17 -25.30 2.73 1.36
N LEU A 18 -24.44 1.72 1.57
CA LEU A 18 -24.11 0.73 0.54
C LEU A 18 -25.34 -0.03 0.06
N GLU A 19 -26.25 -0.40 0.97
CA GLU A 19 -27.53 -1.08 0.65
C GLU A 19 -28.46 -0.27 -0.27
N GLN A 20 -28.31 1.07 -0.31
CA GLN A 20 -29.18 1.96 -1.08
C GLN A 20 -28.60 2.35 -2.45
N LEU A 21 -27.37 1.95 -2.75
CA LEU A 21 -26.70 2.31 -4.00
C LEU A 21 -27.20 1.46 -5.17
N SER A 22 -27.27 2.07 -6.36
CA SER A 22 -27.42 1.32 -7.59
C SER A 22 -26.13 0.51 -7.88
N PRO A 23 -26.19 -0.57 -8.69
CA PRO A 23 -25.02 -1.40 -8.98
C PRO A 23 -23.80 -0.60 -9.47
N THR A 24 -24.00 0.37 -10.36
CA THR A 24 -22.91 1.24 -10.86
C THR A 24 -22.28 2.09 -9.75
N ARG A 25 -23.09 2.63 -8.84
CA ARG A 25 -22.59 3.43 -7.71
C ARG A 25 -21.93 2.57 -6.65
N LEU A 26 -22.40 1.34 -6.47
CA LEU A 26 -21.80 0.37 -5.57
C LEU A 26 -20.41 -0.06 -6.07
N GLN A 27 -20.25 -0.25 -7.38
CA GLN A 27 -18.93 -0.52 -7.98
C GLN A 27 -17.96 0.63 -7.72
N LEU A 28 -18.38 1.88 -7.96
CA LEU A 28 -17.56 3.05 -7.68
C LEU A 28 -17.17 3.14 -6.19
N ALA A 29 -18.09 2.82 -5.28
CA ALA A 29 -17.81 2.78 -3.85
C ALA A 29 -16.81 1.68 -3.48
N ALA A 30 -16.90 0.50 -4.12
CA ALA A 30 -15.97 -0.59 -3.92
C ALA A 30 -14.55 -0.22 -4.36
N ASP A 31 -14.41 0.38 -5.55
CA ASP A 31 -13.11 0.83 -6.09
C ASP A 31 -12.46 1.87 -5.16
N PHE A 32 -13.26 2.82 -4.63
CA PHE A 32 -12.76 3.83 -3.70
C PHE A 32 -12.37 3.25 -2.33
N LEU A 33 -13.15 2.30 -1.80
CA LEU A 33 -12.82 1.62 -0.55
C LEU A 33 -11.57 0.75 -0.68
N ALA A 34 -11.35 0.13 -1.84
CA ALA A 34 -10.12 -0.59 -2.14
C ALA A 34 -8.91 0.35 -2.11
N ALA A 35 -8.99 1.50 -2.79
CA ALA A 35 -7.95 2.53 -2.74
C ALA A 35 -7.68 3.04 -1.30
N LEU A 36 -8.72 3.24 -0.49
CA LEU A 36 -8.56 3.64 0.91
C LEU A 36 -7.90 2.53 1.78
N ALA A 37 -8.17 1.26 1.48
CA ALA A 37 -7.54 0.14 2.17
C ALA A 37 -6.08 -0.06 1.72
N GLU A 38 -5.76 0.34 0.49
CA GLU A 38 -4.41 0.31 -0.08
C GLU A 38 -3.56 1.53 0.37
N LYS A 39 -4.18 2.63 0.83
CA LYS A 39 -3.52 3.90 1.15
C LYS A 39 -2.56 3.94 2.34
N ASP A 40 -2.54 2.92 3.19
CA ASP A 40 -1.42 2.77 4.16
C ASP A 40 -0.10 2.39 3.45
N SER A 41 -0.14 2.07 2.14
CA SER A 41 1.01 1.70 1.29
C SER A 41 1.35 2.74 0.20
N GLU A 42 0.45 3.66 -0.16
CA GLU A 42 0.59 4.47 -1.40
C GLU A 42 1.64 5.58 -1.31
N ASP A 43 1.74 6.33 -0.22
CA ASP A 43 2.67 7.48 -0.14
C ASP A 43 4.14 7.04 -0.21
N ALA A 44 4.51 5.95 0.48
CA ALA A 44 5.85 5.36 0.39
C ALA A 44 6.15 4.70 -0.97
N THR A 45 5.10 4.28 -1.70
CA THR A 45 5.25 3.67 -3.02
C THR A 45 5.44 4.73 -4.10
N GLN A 46 4.75 5.86 -4.02
CA GLN A 46 4.88 6.94 -4.99
C GLN A 46 6.26 7.60 -4.93
N GLU A 47 6.81 7.83 -3.74
CA GLU A 47 8.18 8.35 -3.58
C GLU A 47 9.22 7.47 -4.29
N LEU A 48 9.07 6.14 -4.22
CA LEU A 48 9.98 5.20 -4.89
C LEU A 48 9.78 5.20 -6.42
N LEU A 49 8.55 5.33 -6.90
CA LEU A 49 8.24 5.41 -8.33
C LEU A 49 8.74 6.69 -8.99
N ASP A 50 8.83 7.78 -8.22
CA ASP A 50 9.33 9.07 -8.70
C ASP A 50 10.87 9.11 -8.82
N ILE A 51 11.59 8.14 -8.23
CA ILE A 51 13.05 8.02 -8.37
C ILE A 51 13.38 7.52 -9.79
N PRO A 52 14.11 8.31 -10.60
CA PRO A 52 14.47 7.90 -11.95
C PRO A 52 15.27 6.58 -11.97
N GLY A 53 14.78 5.60 -12.72
CA GLY A 53 15.44 4.29 -12.88
C GLY A 53 15.31 3.35 -11.66
N PHE A 54 14.43 3.68 -10.70
CA PHE A 54 14.21 2.82 -9.54
C PHE A 54 13.71 1.43 -9.91
N ILE A 55 12.69 1.32 -10.77
CA ILE A 55 12.12 0.03 -11.17
C ILE A 55 13.18 -0.88 -11.80
N ASP A 56 13.98 -0.34 -12.71
CA ASP A 56 15.07 -1.11 -13.34
C ASP A 56 16.12 -1.57 -12.32
N SER A 57 16.46 -0.69 -11.36
CA SER A 57 17.43 -0.99 -10.30
C SER A 57 16.88 -2.03 -9.31
N PHE A 58 15.58 -1.96 -9.02
CA PHE A 58 14.88 -2.89 -8.14
C PHE A 58 14.81 -4.29 -8.74
N GLU A 59 14.39 -4.41 -10.00
CA GLU A 59 14.35 -5.70 -10.72
C GLU A 59 15.76 -6.30 -10.88
N LYS A 60 16.77 -5.47 -11.15
CA LYS A 60 18.17 -5.92 -11.15
C LYS A 60 18.59 -6.47 -9.78
N GLY A 61 18.24 -5.79 -8.68
CA GLY A 61 18.53 -6.27 -7.33
C GLY A 61 17.85 -7.61 -7.01
N ARG A 62 16.62 -7.82 -7.50
CA ARG A 62 15.92 -9.11 -7.38
C ARG A 62 16.64 -10.22 -8.14
N GLN A 63 17.14 -9.92 -9.35
CA GLN A 63 17.94 -10.86 -10.13
C GLN A 63 19.27 -11.18 -9.43
N ASP A 64 19.97 -10.17 -8.91
CA ASP A 64 21.21 -10.35 -8.15
C ASP A 64 21.01 -11.23 -6.91
N LEU A 65 19.89 -11.06 -6.20
CA LEU A 65 19.50 -11.92 -5.08
C LEU A 65 19.29 -13.37 -5.51
N ALA A 66 18.53 -13.59 -6.59
CA ALA A 66 18.25 -14.93 -7.11
C ALA A 66 19.52 -15.66 -7.59
N GLU A 67 20.47 -14.91 -8.13
CA GLU A 67 21.73 -15.44 -8.67
C GLU A 67 22.86 -15.46 -7.62
N GLY A 68 22.55 -15.14 -6.35
CA GLY A 68 23.50 -15.18 -5.23
C GLY A 68 24.57 -14.08 -5.26
N ARG A 69 24.40 -13.05 -6.08
CA ARG A 69 25.26 -11.85 -6.14
C ARG A 69 24.93 -10.88 -5.02
N ILE A 70 25.13 -11.33 -3.80
CA ILE A 70 24.91 -10.56 -2.58
C ILE A 70 26.22 -10.38 -1.83
N ALA A 71 26.35 -9.26 -1.12
CA ALA A 71 27.44 -9.01 -0.20
C ALA A 71 26.92 -9.08 1.24
N ASP A 72 27.66 -9.71 2.15
CA ASP A 72 27.38 -9.61 3.58
C ASP A 72 27.59 -8.14 3.99
N TRP A 73 26.62 -7.57 4.69
CA TRP A 73 26.73 -6.18 5.14
C TRP A 73 27.96 -5.94 6.03
N ARG A 74 28.48 -6.99 6.70
CA ARG A 74 29.73 -6.93 7.47
C ARG A 74 30.98 -6.74 6.62
N THR A 75 30.92 -7.04 5.32
CA THR A 75 32.04 -6.88 4.38
C THR A 75 31.94 -5.60 3.56
N ILE A 76 30.80 -4.89 3.64
CA ILE A 76 30.64 -3.54 3.09
C ILE A 76 31.19 -2.54 4.12
N ARG A 77 32.29 -1.87 3.73
CA ARG A 77 33.08 -0.88 4.50
C ARG A 77 32.31 -0.10 5.59
N SER A 78 32.89 -0.03 6.78
CA SER A 78 32.38 0.67 7.97
C SER A 78 33.09 2.01 8.26
N ASP A 79 33.79 2.60 7.30
CA ASP A 79 34.69 3.77 7.48
C ASP A 79 34.19 5.05 6.78
N VAL A 80 32.87 5.24 6.73
CA VAL A 80 32.27 6.58 6.47
C VAL A 80 32.01 7.32 7.77
#